data_AF-A0A1N7RL67-F1
#
_entry.id   AF-A0A1N7RL67-F1
#
_cell.length_a   1.000
_cell.length_b   1.000
_cell.length_c   1.000
_cell.angle_alpha   90.00
_cell.angle_beta   90.00
_cell.angle_gamma   90.00
#
_symmetry.space_group_name_H-M   'P 1'
#
loop_
_entity.id
_entity.type
_entity.pdbx_description
1 polymer ?
#
loop_
_entity_poly.entity_id
_entity_poly.type
_entity_poly.pdbx_seq_one_letter_code
_entity_poly.pdbx_strand_id
1 'polypeptide(L)'
;MALADNIRLGESAVREVKSLGVLACNKLADRLKAAGGVENVVGHGYDDTAGQGVDRTRNAGVCAMTIGNMRGTAEHVRNTKYGNCWEQAIIAFVHLYDKGLRPLDLMAFTTAGYDHVWVGIGLHPGWQANNLRSWGPDAVWCDPWQGDGVVFAVSDLVKGAVRNLNAIYKCNTCELVEAGMPKSEIRVD
;
A
#
# COMPACT_ATOMS: atom_id res chain seq x y z
N MET A 1 0.32 6.44 20.97
CA MET A 1 0.32 7.73 20.24
C MET A 1 -1.13 8.08 19.95
N ALA A 2 -1.51 9.36 19.97
CA ALA A 2 -2.91 9.74 19.73
C ALA A 2 -3.29 9.60 18.24
N LEU A 3 -4.55 9.25 17.95
CA LEU A 3 -5.10 9.14 16.60
C LEU A 3 -4.69 10.28 15.66
N ALA A 4 -4.74 11.53 16.12
CA ALA A 4 -4.41 12.71 15.32
C ALA A 4 -2.95 12.71 14.82
N ASP A 5 -2.01 12.22 15.64
CA ASP A 5 -0.62 12.08 15.23
C ASP A 5 -0.43 10.94 14.24
N ASN A 6 -1.15 9.82 14.42
CA ASN A 6 -1.12 8.71 13.48
C ASN A 6 -1.62 9.14 12.10
N ILE A 7 -2.70 9.93 12.04
CA ILE A 7 -3.22 10.50 10.78
C ILE A 7 -2.18 11.42 10.15
N ARG A 8 -1.67 12.40 10.90
CA ARG A 8 -0.67 13.37 10.42
C ARG A 8 0.59 12.69 9.86
N LEU A 9 1.07 11.64 10.53
CA LEU A 9 2.22 10.86 10.07
C LEU A 9 1.88 10.01 8.84
N GLY A 10 0.71 9.38 8.81
CA GLY A 10 0.21 8.70 7.61
C GLY A 10 0.15 9.64 6.40
N GLU A 11 -0.36 10.85 6.57
CA GLU A 11 -0.39 11.87 5.52
C GLU A 11 1.01 12.30 5.08
N SER A 12 1.97 12.36 6.00
CA SER A 12 3.39 12.59 5.67
C SER A 12 3.94 11.46 4.78
N ALA A 13 3.62 10.20 5.10
CA ALA A 13 4.07 9.05 4.32
C ALA A 13 3.44 9.04 2.91
N VAL A 14 2.14 9.32 2.81
CA VAL A 14 1.46 9.47 1.52
C VAL A 14 2.11 10.59 0.71
N ARG A 15 2.35 11.76 1.30
CA ARG A 15 3.02 12.88 0.61
C ARG A 15 4.41 12.51 0.13
N GLU A 16 5.19 11.76 0.90
CA GLU A 16 6.49 11.25 0.42
C GLU A 16 6.30 10.44 -0.86
N VAL A 17 5.44 9.41 -0.83
CA VAL A 17 5.25 8.52 -1.98
C VAL A 17 4.78 9.32 -3.20
N LYS A 18 3.83 10.24 -3.02
CA LYS A 18 3.30 11.05 -4.13
C LYS A 18 4.31 12.02 -4.70
N SER A 19 5.16 12.62 -3.86
CA SER A 19 6.21 13.53 -4.33
C SER A 19 7.23 12.85 -5.27
N LEU A 20 7.36 11.52 -5.20
CA LEU A 20 8.24 10.76 -6.06
C LEU A 20 7.71 10.61 -7.49
N GLY A 21 6.40 10.80 -7.72
CA GLY A 21 5.79 10.62 -9.03
C GLY A 21 5.86 9.19 -9.56
N VAL A 22 5.78 8.19 -8.67
CA VAL A 22 5.91 6.77 -9.03
C VAL A 22 4.80 6.33 -9.99
N LEU A 23 5.19 5.76 -11.12
CA LEU A 23 4.31 5.19 -12.12
C LEU A 23 4.01 3.71 -11.80
N ALA A 24 2.74 3.34 -11.94
CA ALA A 24 2.25 1.99 -11.74
C ALA A 24 2.32 1.17 -13.04
N CYS A 25 3.15 0.14 -13.09
CA CYS A 25 3.21 -0.70 -14.28
C CYS A 25 1.95 -1.56 -14.46
N ASN A 26 1.03 -1.66 -13.50
CA ASN A 26 -0.27 -2.31 -13.68
C ASN A 26 -1.44 -1.34 -14.00
N LYS A 27 -1.21 -0.02 -14.06
CA LYS A 27 -2.21 0.95 -14.52
C LYS A 27 -1.97 1.32 -15.98
N LEU A 28 -2.98 1.12 -16.82
CA LEU A 28 -2.90 1.47 -18.25
C LEU A 28 -2.52 2.94 -18.46
N ALA A 29 -3.10 3.87 -17.71
CA ALA A 29 -2.80 5.30 -17.83
C ALA A 29 -1.32 5.62 -17.54
N ASP A 30 -0.73 4.96 -16.54
CA ASP A 30 0.67 5.17 -16.18
C ASP A 30 1.61 4.53 -17.21
N ARG A 31 1.23 3.39 -17.81
CA ARG A 31 1.95 2.81 -18.97
C ARG A 31 1.95 3.75 -20.17
N LEU A 32 0.82 4.39 -20.47
CA LEU A 32 0.73 5.36 -21.57
C LEU A 32 1.59 6.60 -21.28
N LYS A 33 1.57 7.08 -20.04
CA LYS A 33 2.41 8.20 -19.61
C LYS A 33 3.90 7.86 -19.69
N ALA A 34 4.29 6.65 -19.29
CA ALA A 34 5.65 6.13 -19.41
C ALA A 34 6.13 6.09 -20.87
N ALA A 35 5.25 5.70 -21.80
CA ALA A 35 5.53 5.70 -23.23
C ALA A 35 5.55 7.12 -23.86
N GLY A 36 5.29 8.17 -23.08
CA GLY A 36 5.27 9.55 -23.56
C GLY A 36 4.00 9.94 -24.32
N GLY A 37 2.94 9.14 -24.24
CA GLY A 37 1.66 9.41 -24.91
C GLY A 37 1.10 8.21 -25.68
N VAL A 38 -0.18 8.32 -26.08
CA VAL A 38 -0.88 7.25 -26.82
C VAL A 38 -0.34 7.09 -28.23
N GLU A 39 0.11 8.19 -28.83
CA GLU A 39 0.73 8.28 -30.14
C GLU A 39 2.00 7.43 -30.27
N ASN A 40 2.71 7.21 -29.16
CA ASN A 40 3.93 6.39 -29.12
C ASN A 40 3.64 4.90 -28.89
N VAL A 41 2.40 4.54 -28.55
CA VAL A 41 2.00 3.15 -28.27
C VAL A 41 1.21 2.57 -29.44
N VAL A 42 0.38 3.38 -30.09
CA VAL A 42 -0.43 2.96 -31.24
C VAL A 42 0.48 2.80 -32.47
N GLY A 43 0.63 1.56 -32.95
CA GLY A 43 1.33 1.24 -34.20
C GLY A 43 2.82 0.86 -34.08
N HIS A 44 3.44 1.06 -32.92
CA HIS A 44 4.88 0.79 -32.71
C HIS A 44 5.17 -0.49 -31.90
N GLY A 45 4.14 -1.13 -31.34
CA GLY A 45 4.32 -2.26 -30.43
C GLY A 45 4.85 -1.80 -29.06
N TYR A 46 4.43 -2.51 -28.02
CA TYR A 46 4.71 -2.14 -26.62
C TYR A 46 5.97 -2.86 -26.13
N ASP A 47 6.92 -2.12 -25.56
CA ASP A 47 8.10 -2.66 -24.88
C ASP A 47 7.90 -2.56 -23.35
N ASP A 48 7.63 -3.70 -22.71
CA ASP A 48 7.41 -3.79 -21.25
C ASP A 48 8.71 -3.97 -20.44
N THR A 49 9.88 -3.84 -21.07
CA THR A 49 11.17 -4.09 -20.39
C THR A 49 11.38 -3.20 -19.16
N ALA A 50 10.81 -1.99 -19.12
CA ALA A 50 10.82 -1.12 -17.94
C ALA A 50 9.99 -1.70 -16.76
N GLY A 51 8.89 -2.41 -17.04
CA GLY A 51 8.06 -3.09 -16.04
C GLY A 51 8.66 -4.41 -15.53
N GLN A 52 9.46 -5.09 -16.36
CA GLN A 52 10.10 -6.36 -16.01
C GLN A 52 11.13 -6.27 -14.87
N GLY A 53 11.69 -5.09 -14.60
CA GLY A 53 12.58 -4.88 -13.45
C GLY A 53 11.85 -4.93 -12.11
N VAL A 54 10.58 -4.53 -12.09
CA VAL A 54 9.75 -4.41 -10.88
C VAL A 54 9.13 -5.75 -10.49
N ASP A 55 8.77 -6.60 -11.45
CA ASP A 55 8.18 -7.93 -11.18
C ASP A 55 9.19 -8.95 -10.61
N ARG A 56 10.50 -8.65 -10.69
CA ARG A 56 11.56 -9.50 -10.11
C ARG A 56 11.58 -9.49 -8.58
N THR A 57 11.06 -8.45 -7.92
CA THR A 57 10.93 -8.45 -6.45
C THR A 57 9.84 -9.41 -5.98
N ARG A 58 8.86 -9.71 -6.84
CA ARG A 58 7.75 -10.62 -6.56
C ARG A 58 8.15 -12.10 -6.68
N ASN A 59 9.03 -12.42 -7.64
CA ASN A 59 9.52 -13.78 -7.92
C ASN A 59 10.80 -14.18 -7.16
N ALA A 60 11.47 -13.24 -6.47
CA ALA A 60 12.51 -13.57 -5.49
C ALA A 60 11.84 -14.09 -4.21
N GLY A 61 11.31 -15.33 -4.30
CA GLY A 61 10.35 -15.90 -3.38
C GLY A 61 10.70 -15.71 -1.90
N VAL A 62 9.68 -15.33 -1.12
CA VAL A 62 9.49 -15.58 0.32
C VAL A 62 10.80 -15.60 1.14
N CYS A 63 11.73 -14.70 0.85
CA CYS A 63 12.81 -14.38 1.76
C CYS A 63 12.17 -13.50 2.82
N ALA A 64 12.30 -13.92 4.08
CA ALA A 64 11.75 -13.23 5.24
C ALA A 64 11.76 -11.72 5.02
N MET A 65 10.57 -11.14 5.02
CA MET A 65 10.32 -9.76 4.65
C MET A 65 10.92 -8.90 5.77
N THR A 66 12.16 -8.43 5.59
CA THR A 66 12.93 -7.65 6.59
C THR A 66 12.89 -6.17 6.27
N ILE A 67 13.08 -5.33 7.31
CA ILE A 67 13.25 -3.88 7.14
C ILE A 67 14.41 -3.55 6.17
N GLY A 68 15.48 -4.33 6.18
CA GLY A 68 16.61 -4.17 5.25
C GLY A 68 16.17 -4.34 3.79
N ASN A 69 15.44 -5.41 3.48
CA ASN A 69 14.91 -5.66 2.14
C ASN A 69 13.92 -4.57 1.72
N MET A 70 13.04 -4.14 2.64
CA MET A 70 12.09 -3.04 2.38
C MET A 70 12.81 -1.73 2.06
N ARG A 71 13.90 -1.40 2.74
CA ARG A 71 14.72 -0.22 2.42
C ARG A 71 15.31 -0.32 1.01
N GLY A 72 15.81 -1.49 0.62
CA GLY A 72 16.31 -1.73 -0.74
C GLY A 72 15.24 -1.56 -1.81
N THR A 73 14.03 -2.09 -1.59
CA THR A 73 12.88 -1.87 -2.47
C THR A 73 12.51 -0.39 -2.55
N ALA A 74 12.45 0.31 -1.41
CA ALA A 74 12.14 1.74 -1.38
C ALA A 74 13.19 2.56 -2.13
N GLU A 75 14.48 2.24 -2.01
CA GLU A 75 15.56 2.87 -2.78
C GLU A 75 15.43 2.60 -4.28
N HIS A 76 15.17 1.35 -4.68
CA HIS A 76 14.95 1.00 -6.08
C HIS A 76 13.84 1.85 -6.71
N VAL A 77 12.68 1.93 -6.05
CA VAL A 77 11.53 2.69 -6.55
C VAL A 77 11.80 4.19 -6.56
N ARG A 78 12.54 4.71 -5.57
CA ARG A 78 12.98 6.12 -5.57
C ARG A 78 13.89 6.43 -6.75
N ASN A 79 14.69 5.47 -7.21
CA ASN A 79 15.60 5.63 -8.34
C ASN A 79 14.90 5.45 -9.69
N THR A 80 14.06 4.41 -9.83
CA THR A 80 13.40 4.10 -11.11
C THR A 80 12.14 4.90 -11.35
N LYS A 81 11.47 5.38 -10.29
CA LYS A 81 10.12 5.96 -10.33
C LYS A 81 9.07 4.97 -10.85
N TYR A 82 9.31 3.67 -10.72
CA TYR A 82 8.36 2.62 -11.05
C TYR A 82 8.13 1.69 -9.86
N GLY A 83 6.87 1.35 -9.61
CA GLY A 83 6.50 0.48 -8.50
C GLY A 83 4.99 0.33 -8.41
N ASN A 84 4.52 -0.85 -8.00
CA ASN A 84 3.11 -1.15 -7.80
C ASN A 84 2.64 -0.85 -6.35
N CYS A 85 1.44 -1.30 -5.96
CA CYS A 85 0.88 -1.03 -4.63
C CYS A 85 1.79 -1.54 -3.51
N TRP A 86 2.44 -2.68 -3.74
CA TRP A 86 3.44 -3.26 -2.85
C TRP A 86 4.61 -2.30 -2.59
N GLU A 87 5.28 -1.85 -3.66
CA GLU A 87 6.41 -0.93 -3.60
C GLU A 87 6.06 0.42 -2.94
N GLN A 88 4.91 0.99 -3.31
CA GLN A 88 4.46 2.27 -2.76
C GLN A 88 4.10 2.14 -1.27
N ALA A 89 3.46 1.04 -0.86
CA ALA A 89 3.19 0.78 0.55
C ALA A 89 4.48 0.54 1.35
N ILE A 90 5.49 -0.11 0.76
CA ILE A 90 6.82 -0.28 1.37
C ILE A 90 7.48 1.07 1.64
N ILE A 91 7.47 2.00 0.68
CA ILE A 91 8.04 3.34 0.89
C ILE A 91 7.36 4.03 2.06
N ALA A 92 6.02 4.01 2.10
CA ALA A 92 5.26 4.60 3.20
C ALA A 92 5.58 3.92 4.54
N PHE A 93 5.65 2.59 4.57
CA PHE A 93 5.99 1.84 5.76
C PHE A 93 7.38 2.20 6.29
N VAL A 94 8.41 2.22 5.42
CA VAL A 94 9.78 2.58 5.80
C VAL A 94 9.87 4.02 6.30
N HIS A 95 9.15 4.96 5.67
CA HIS A 95 9.08 6.35 6.15
C HIS A 95 8.57 6.44 7.59
N LEU A 96 7.45 5.77 7.87
CA LEU A 96 6.83 5.75 9.20
C LEU A 96 7.73 5.01 10.19
N TYR A 97 8.35 3.92 9.75
CA TYR A 97 9.28 3.13 10.56
C TYR A 97 10.46 3.98 11.03
N ASP A 98 11.06 4.73 10.12
CA ASP A 98 12.23 5.60 10.36
C ASP A 98 11.92 6.80 11.23
N LYS A 99 10.65 7.23 11.28
CA LYS A 99 10.16 8.22 12.24
C LYS A 99 9.90 7.65 13.62
N GLY A 100 10.17 6.36 13.84
CA GLY A 100 9.93 5.68 15.11
C GLY A 100 8.46 5.41 15.41
N LEU A 101 7.57 5.53 14.42
CA LEU A 101 6.15 5.30 14.63
C LEU A 101 5.88 3.82 14.87
N ARG A 102 5.18 3.49 15.96
CA ARG A 102 4.74 2.13 16.30
C ARG A 102 3.40 2.18 17.02
N PRO A 103 2.58 1.13 16.97
CA PRO A 103 2.74 -0.08 16.14
C PRO A 103 2.43 0.18 14.65
N LEU A 104 3.07 -0.59 13.77
CA LEU A 104 2.89 -0.55 12.30
C LEU A 104 2.68 -1.95 11.75
N ASP A 105 1.88 -2.05 10.69
CA ASP A 105 1.75 -3.28 9.91
C ASP A 105 1.72 -2.98 8.40
N LEU A 106 2.35 -3.84 7.61
CA LEU A 106 2.15 -3.89 6.17
C LEU A 106 1.06 -4.92 5.87
N MET A 107 -0.10 -4.43 5.45
CA MET A 107 -1.29 -5.23 5.22
C MET A 107 -1.43 -5.58 3.76
N ALA A 108 -1.74 -6.84 3.46
CA ALA A 108 -2.03 -7.29 2.10
C ALA A 108 -3.41 -7.93 2.00
N PHE A 109 -4.00 -7.86 0.82
CA PHE A 109 -5.25 -8.53 0.45
C PHE A 109 -5.10 -9.10 -0.94
N THR A 110 -5.55 -10.34 -1.14
CA THR A 110 -5.56 -10.99 -2.44
C THR A 110 -6.87 -11.75 -2.61
N THR A 111 -7.49 -11.60 -3.78
CA THR A 111 -8.62 -12.38 -4.26
C THR A 111 -8.46 -12.61 -5.77
N ALA A 112 -9.35 -13.40 -6.39
CA ALA A 112 -9.27 -13.68 -7.81
C ALA A 112 -9.34 -12.37 -8.64
N GLY A 113 -8.27 -12.07 -9.37
CA GLY A 113 -8.17 -10.89 -10.23
C GLY A 113 -7.88 -9.57 -9.50
N TYR A 114 -7.61 -9.59 -8.19
CA TYR A 114 -7.32 -8.37 -7.44
C TYR A 114 -6.39 -8.62 -6.25
N ASP A 115 -5.31 -7.86 -6.17
CA ASP A 115 -4.39 -7.80 -5.04
C ASP A 115 -4.15 -6.35 -4.62
N HIS A 116 -3.88 -6.12 -3.34
CA HIS A 116 -3.59 -4.79 -2.84
C HIS A 116 -2.82 -4.80 -1.55
N VAL A 117 -1.95 -3.80 -1.36
CA VAL A 117 -1.15 -3.61 -0.14
C VAL A 117 -1.29 -2.18 0.38
N TRP A 118 -1.35 -2.05 1.71
CA TRP A 118 -1.44 -0.78 2.42
C TRP A 118 -0.75 -0.87 3.78
N VAL A 119 -0.69 0.24 4.51
CA VAL A 119 -0.09 0.32 5.85
C VAL A 119 -1.18 0.52 6.90
N GLY A 120 -1.14 -0.31 7.95
CA GLY A 120 -1.89 -0.11 9.19
C GLY A 120 -1.02 0.62 10.21
N ILE A 121 -1.56 1.65 10.87
CA ILE A 121 -0.85 2.47 11.85
C ILE A 121 -1.63 2.45 13.17
N GLY A 122 -0.95 2.34 14.31
CA GLY A 122 -1.57 2.52 15.63
C GLY A 122 -2.53 1.40 16.02
N LEU A 123 -2.29 0.18 15.52
CA LEU A 123 -3.12 -1.00 15.77
C LEU A 123 -3.08 -1.43 17.25
N HIS A 124 -4.24 -1.70 17.84
CA HIS A 124 -4.37 -2.12 19.23
C HIS A 124 -3.75 -3.52 19.47
N PRO A 125 -3.12 -3.79 20.63
CA PRO A 125 -2.64 -5.13 20.95
C PRO A 125 -3.70 -6.22 20.76
N GLY A 126 -3.35 -7.29 20.04
CA GLY A 126 -4.28 -8.41 19.77
C GLY A 126 -5.35 -8.12 18.70
N TRP A 127 -5.22 -7.04 17.93
CA TRP A 127 -6.04 -6.81 16.75
C TRP A 127 -5.99 -8.00 15.76
N GLN A 128 -7.05 -8.15 14.98
CA GLN A 128 -7.20 -9.20 13.98
C GLN A 128 -7.36 -8.58 12.60
N ALA A 129 -6.59 -9.07 11.63
CA ALA A 129 -6.56 -8.53 10.27
C ALA A 129 -7.92 -8.48 9.56
N ASN A 130 -8.78 -9.46 9.86
CA ASN A 130 -10.11 -9.57 9.29
C ASN A 130 -11.22 -8.91 10.11
N ASN A 131 -10.90 -8.18 11.18
CA ASN A 131 -11.90 -7.55 12.04
C ASN A 131 -11.50 -6.11 12.36
N LEU A 132 -11.95 -5.15 11.55
CA LEU A 132 -11.63 -3.73 11.73
C LEU A 132 -12.01 -3.18 13.11
N ARG A 133 -13.06 -3.73 13.75
CA ARG A 133 -13.49 -3.29 15.09
C ARG A 133 -12.45 -3.62 16.17
N SER A 134 -11.61 -4.63 15.92
CA SER A 134 -10.52 -5.01 16.81
C SER A 134 -9.25 -4.16 16.68
N TRP A 135 -9.16 -3.31 15.65
CA TRP A 135 -7.93 -2.54 15.38
C TRP A 135 -7.72 -1.40 16.37
N GLY A 136 -8.77 -0.99 17.09
CA GLY A 136 -8.69 0.00 18.15
C GLY A 136 -9.01 1.43 17.71
N PRO A 137 -9.12 2.34 18.69
CA PRO A 137 -9.58 3.71 18.46
C PRO A 137 -8.57 4.59 17.72
N ASP A 138 -7.27 4.32 17.88
CA ASP A 138 -6.17 5.09 17.28
C ASP A 138 -5.70 4.52 15.92
N ALA A 139 -6.37 3.46 15.43
CA ALA A 139 -5.98 2.80 14.20
C ALA A 139 -6.25 3.67 12.98
N VAL A 140 -5.25 3.75 12.10
CA VAL A 140 -5.31 4.51 10.85
C VAL A 140 -5.01 3.60 9.67
N TRP A 141 -5.83 3.74 8.64
CA TRP A 141 -5.60 3.18 7.33
C TRP A 141 -4.73 4.16 6.53
N CYS A 142 -3.58 3.72 6.03
CA CYS A 142 -2.69 4.53 5.19
C CYS A 142 -2.42 3.80 3.88
N ASP A 143 -2.99 4.30 2.78
CA ASP A 143 -2.86 3.68 1.46
C ASP A 143 -2.32 4.72 0.46
N PRO A 144 -1.00 4.68 0.19
CA PRO A 144 -0.37 5.63 -0.70
C PRO A 144 -0.65 5.35 -2.17
N TRP A 145 -1.26 4.22 -2.53
CA TRP A 145 -1.46 3.84 -3.93
C TRP A 145 -2.72 4.46 -4.56
N GLN A 146 -3.79 4.54 -3.78
CA GLN A 146 -5.12 4.88 -4.28
C GLN A 146 -5.29 6.37 -4.58
N GLY A 147 -5.52 6.74 -5.85
CA GLY A 147 -5.69 8.14 -6.24
C GLY A 147 -4.50 9.01 -5.82
N ASP A 148 -4.79 10.11 -5.11
CA ASP A 148 -3.79 10.98 -4.47
C ASP A 148 -3.27 10.45 -3.13
N GLY A 149 -3.63 9.21 -2.79
CA GLY A 149 -3.35 8.53 -1.53
C GLY A 149 -4.43 8.84 -0.50
N VAL A 150 -4.72 7.87 0.36
CA VAL A 150 -5.80 7.99 1.35
C VAL A 150 -5.29 7.65 2.75
N VAL A 151 -5.67 8.50 3.70
CA VAL A 151 -5.38 8.32 5.13
C VAL A 151 -6.65 8.63 5.90
N PHE A 152 -7.09 7.72 6.75
CA PHE A 152 -8.28 7.95 7.59
C PHE A 152 -8.28 7.06 8.83
N ALA A 153 -9.00 7.51 9.86
CA ALA A 153 -9.24 6.71 11.05
C ALA A 153 -10.11 5.50 10.71
N VAL A 154 -9.68 4.31 11.12
CA VAL A 154 -10.46 3.07 10.92
C VAL A 154 -11.80 3.15 11.66
N SER A 155 -11.83 3.82 12.81
CA SER A 155 -13.06 4.05 13.57
C SER A 155 -14.11 4.87 12.79
N ASP A 156 -13.69 5.80 11.95
CA ASP A 156 -14.60 6.58 11.09
C ASP A 156 -15.15 5.75 9.94
N LEU A 157 -14.34 4.85 9.38
CA LEU A 157 -14.81 3.87 8.39
C LEU A 157 -15.86 2.93 9.00
N VAL A 158 -15.58 2.38 10.19
CA VAL A 158 -16.48 1.45 10.91
C VAL A 158 -17.81 2.11 11.27
N LYS A 159 -17.82 3.41 11.58
CA LYS A 159 -19.03 4.21 11.85
C LYS A 159 -19.75 4.67 10.58
N GLY A 160 -19.17 4.46 9.40
CA GLY A 160 -19.69 4.94 8.12
C GLY A 160 -19.54 6.44 7.88
N ALA A 161 -18.73 7.14 8.69
CA ALA A 161 -18.40 8.55 8.52
C ALA A 161 -17.44 8.77 7.35
N VAL A 162 -16.56 7.79 7.08
CA VAL A 162 -15.75 7.72 5.86
C VAL A 162 -16.30 6.60 4.98
N ARG A 163 -16.50 6.90 3.69
CA ARG A 163 -16.86 5.90 2.67
C ARG A 163 -15.69 5.73 1.71
N ASN A 164 -14.94 4.65 1.89
CA ASN A 164 -13.92 4.22 0.93
C ASN A 164 -14.31 2.85 0.41
N LEU A 165 -14.85 2.79 -0.81
CA LEU A 165 -15.36 1.55 -1.40
C LEU A 165 -14.28 0.47 -1.53
N ASN A 166 -13.01 0.85 -1.71
CA ASN A 166 -11.93 -0.14 -1.76
C ASN A 166 -11.63 -0.71 -0.37
N ALA A 167 -11.61 0.13 0.67
CA ALA A 167 -11.44 -0.34 2.04
C ALA A 167 -12.64 -1.19 2.48
N ILE A 168 -13.86 -0.77 2.14
CA ILE A 168 -15.08 -1.55 2.37
C ILE A 168 -14.99 -2.88 1.62
N TYR A 169 -14.62 -2.90 0.34
CA TYR A 169 -14.48 -4.14 -0.41
C TYR A 169 -13.50 -5.09 0.29
N LYS A 170 -12.26 -4.64 0.57
CA LYS A 170 -11.20 -5.43 1.24
C LYS A 170 -11.64 -5.99 2.61
N CYS A 171 -12.47 -5.25 3.35
CA CYS A 171 -12.85 -5.58 4.73
C CYS A 171 -14.30 -6.07 4.90
N ASN A 172 -15.12 -6.06 3.85
CA ASN A 172 -16.47 -6.62 3.85
C ASN A 172 -16.49 -7.95 3.08
N THR A 173 -15.62 -8.13 2.07
CA THR A 173 -15.37 -9.46 1.51
C THR A 173 -14.63 -10.37 2.49
N CYS A 174 -13.94 -9.85 3.50
CA CYS A 174 -13.28 -10.70 4.49
C CYS A 174 -14.23 -11.34 5.51
N GLU A 175 -15.46 -10.82 5.65
CA GLU A 175 -16.53 -11.46 6.42
C GLU A 175 -17.36 -12.45 5.58
N LEU A 176 -17.25 -12.40 4.24
CA LEU A 176 -18.15 -13.10 3.31
C LEU A 176 -17.47 -14.06 2.32
N VAL A 177 -16.15 -14.00 2.14
CA VAL A 177 -15.42 -14.76 1.11
C VAL A 177 -14.21 -15.46 1.74
N GLU A 178 -14.25 -16.79 1.83
CA GLU A 178 -13.14 -17.66 2.27
C GLU A 178 -11.82 -17.40 1.50
N ALA A 179 -11.89 -16.80 0.30
CA ALA A 179 -10.78 -16.67 -0.64
C ALA A 179 -10.00 -15.34 -0.59
N GLY A 180 -10.30 -14.40 0.32
CA GLY A 180 -9.59 -13.12 0.35
C GLY A 180 -9.75 -12.33 1.64
N MET A 181 -8.95 -12.65 2.65
CA MET A 181 -8.89 -11.90 3.90
C MET A 181 -7.64 -11.02 3.93
N PRO A 182 -7.70 -9.81 4.52
CA PRO A 182 -6.51 -9.06 4.85
C PRO A 182 -5.56 -9.91 5.69
N LYS A 183 -4.26 -9.80 5.41
CA LYS A 183 -3.19 -10.48 6.13
C LYS A 183 -2.16 -9.44 6.58
N SER A 184 -1.57 -9.70 7.74
CA SER A 184 -0.37 -9.03 8.21
C SER A 184 0.83 -9.66 7.52
N GLU A 185 1.63 -8.86 6.82
CA GLU A 185 2.84 -9.31 6.14
C GLU A 185 4.09 -9.01 6.97
N ILE A 186 4.16 -7.82 7.57
CA ILE A 186 5.20 -7.42 8.52
C ILE A 186 4.55 -6.56 9.60
N ARG A 187 4.69 -7.01 10.84
CA ARG A 187 4.31 -6.25 12.02
C ARG A 187 5.53 -5.75 12.77
N VAL A 188 5.48 -4.49 13.20
CA VAL A 188 6.44 -3.94 14.15
C VAL A 188 5.67 -3.24 15.26
N ASP A 189 5.80 -3.78 16.47
CA ASP A 189 5.17 -3.26 17.69
C ASP A 189 5.97 -2.16 18.37
#